data_AF-A0A8H7FW43-F1
#
_entry.id   AF-A0A8H7FW43-F1
#
_cell.length_a   1.000
_cell.length_b   1.000
_cell.length_c   1.000
_cell.angle_alpha   90.00
_cell.angle_beta   90.00
_cell.angle_gamma   90.00
#
_symmetry.space_group_name_H-M   'P 1'
#
loop_
_entity.id
_entity.type
_entity.pdbx_description
1 polymer ?
#
loop_
_entity_poly.entity_id
_entity_poly.type
_entity_poly.pdbx_seq_one_letter_code
_entity_poly.pdbx_strand_id
1 'polypeptide(L)'
;MPRSRSRSYSRDHSRDRSRSPDRRTQLPEGVELISASDYFQKSAEFRVWLRDEKGKVRRSIYTCEGYIEFFDRFSILTNSPETRPAELYSGIDPSKEAAAAQTAYKWGFASNRSRVDKDALREAREAVGAATYVRGSSSPRASSSRILGPTLPSSSDLTLSREAASEYEASDRAYKRRRDKLEAKERVEEMVGPKEVGREGMLEKKRAKREGDRDFRERGDDGLQADEKTLLGGGDSFRERIAQRDAARKRFEEKRNAGKEDKTAAVRERVSAIKEKDQATMAMLQQLAQSRFG
;
A
#
# COMPACT_ATOMS: atom_id res chain seq x y z
N MET A 1 -32.51 74.07 12.34
CA MET A 1 -31.46 73.70 11.37
C MET A 1 -30.08 73.78 12.04
N PRO A 2 -29.56 72.69 12.64
CA PRO A 2 -28.18 72.65 13.13
C PRO A 2 -27.25 71.96 12.11
N ARG A 3 -26.08 72.58 11.89
CA ARG A 3 -25.04 72.17 10.94
C ARG A 3 -24.20 71.01 11.49
N SER A 4 -24.13 69.92 10.73
CA SER A 4 -23.30 68.73 10.96
C SER A 4 -21.82 69.06 10.81
N ARG A 5 -21.00 68.73 11.81
CA ARG A 5 -19.54 68.88 11.79
C ARG A 5 -18.91 67.50 11.55
N SER A 6 -18.62 67.17 10.30
CA SER A 6 -17.89 65.96 9.90
C SER A 6 -16.39 66.16 10.15
N ARG A 7 -15.82 65.38 11.08
CA ARG A 7 -14.37 65.26 11.30
C ARG A 7 -13.90 63.98 10.62
N SER A 8 -13.34 64.10 9.43
CA SER A 8 -12.63 63.04 8.73
C SER A 8 -11.21 62.91 9.31
N TYR A 9 -10.88 61.71 9.82
CA TYR A 9 -9.53 61.36 10.24
C TYR A 9 -8.93 60.40 9.23
N SER A 10 -8.15 60.93 8.28
CA SER A 10 -7.30 60.14 7.40
C SER A 10 -6.10 59.65 8.20
N ARG A 11 -6.00 58.34 8.42
CA ARG A 11 -4.83 57.69 9.03
C ARG A 11 -4.04 57.01 7.91
N ASP A 12 -3.18 57.78 7.26
CA ASP A 12 -2.15 57.27 6.37
C ASP A 12 -1.08 56.59 7.25
N HIS A 13 -0.82 55.30 7.02
CA HIS A 13 0.23 54.52 7.68
C HIS A 13 1.03 53.78 6.61
N SER A 14 1.77 54.55 5.82
CA SER A 14 2.86 54.07 4.97
C SER A 14 4.06 53.73 5.85
N ARG A 15 4.09 52.49 6.38
CA ARG A 15 5.30 51.92 7.00
C ARG A 15 6.19 51.35 5.91
N ASP A 16 7.04 52.21 5.38
CA ASP A 16 8.22 51.83 4.61
C ASP A 16 9.19 51.06 5.53
N ARG A 17 9.22 49.73 5.39
CA ARG A 17 10.18 48.86 6.09
C ARG A 17 11.39 48.66 5.19
N SER A 18 12.37 49.52 5.38
CA SER A 18 13.70 49.42 4.78
C SER A 18 14.32 48.07 5.12
N ARG A 19 14.63 47.31 4.07
CA ARG A 19 15.30 46.01 4.09
C ARG A 19 16.70 46.16 4.68
N SER A 20 16.85 45.80 5.95
CA SER A 20 18.16 45.78 6.63
C SER A 20 19.07 44.71 5.99
N PRO A 21 20.39 44.95 5.90
CA PRO A 21 21.32 44.02 5.27
C PRO A 21 21.45 42.73 6.11
N ASP A 22 21.42 41.59 5.42
CA ASP A 22 21.60 40.24 5.98
C ASP A 22 22.79 40.19 6.96
N ARG A 23 22.49 40.20 8.26
CA ARG A 23 23.42 39.71 9.27
C ARG A 23 23.55 38.21 9.01
N ARG A 24 24.56 37.82 8.24
CA ARG A 24 24.95 36.42 8.04
C ARG A 24 25.16 35.80 9.42
N THR A 25 24.16 35.07 9.90
CA THR A 25 24.24 34.28 11.12
C THR A 25 25.37 33.29 10.93
N GLN A 26 26.38 33.36 11.79
CA GLN A 26 27.52 32.45 11.74
C GLN A 26 27.02 31.06 12.13
N LEU A 27 26.83 30.17 11.15
CA LEU A 27 26.50 28.77 11.39
C LEU A 27 27.76 27.99 11.78
N PRO A 28 27.62 26.84 12.47
CA PRO A 28 28.72 25.93 12.71
C PRO A 28 29.33 25.44 11.40
N GLU A 29 30.62 25.16 11.41
CA GLU A 29 31.40 24.74 10.26
C GLU A 29 30.75 23.53 9.55
N GLY A 30 30.28 23.73 8.31
CA GLY A 30 29.71 22.69 7.45
C GLY A 30 28.18 22.65 7.31
N VAL A 31 27.43 23.61 7.86
CA VAL A 31 25.95 23.64 7.72
C VAL A 31 25.50 24.88 6.94
N GLU A 32 24.81 24.64 5.82
CA GLU A 32 24.19 25.69 5.00
C GLU A 32 22.88 26.20 5.62
N LEU A 33 22.56 27.47 5.35
CA LEU A 33 21.28 28.09 5.75
C LEU A 33 20.13 27.34 5.09
N ILE A 34 19.18 26.86 5.90
CA ILE A 34 17.96 26.25 5.37
C ILE A 34 17.14 27.35 4.69
N SER A 35 16.95 27.23 3.38
CA SER A 35 16.14 28.13 2.56
C SER A 35 14.82 27.47 2.17
N ALA A 36 13.86 28.26 1.67
CA ALA A 36 12.58 27.77 1.14
C ALA A 36 12.76 26.69 0.05
N SER A 37 13.89 26.72 -0.68
CA SER A 37 14.27 25.69 -1.67
C SER A 37 14.53 24.31 -1.06
N ASP A 38 14.94 24.26 0.20
CA ASP A 38 15.34 23.02 0.88
C ASP A 38 14.14 22.33 1.53
N TYR A 39 12.94 22.86 1.27
CA TYR A 39 11.69 22.33 1.77
C TYR A 39 11.57 20.83 1.55
N PHE A 40 11.83 20.35 0.34
CA PHE A 40 11.69 18.92 0.03
C PHE A 40 12.72 18.06 0.77
N GLN A 41 13.96 18.55 0.88
CA GLN A 41 15.05 17.85 1.56
C GLN A 41 14.82 17.80 3.09
N LYS A 42 14.27 18.87 3.67
CA LYS A 42 14.03 19.02 5.11
C LYS A 42 12.58 18.77 5.53
N SER A 43 11.75 18.24 4.63
CA SER A 43 10.31 18.06 4.88
C SER A 43 9.99 17.08 6.03
N ALA A 44 10.89 16.12 6.32
CA ALA A 44 10.75 15.20 7.44
C ALA A 44 10.97 15.92 8.78
N GLU A 45 12.05 16.71 8.87
CA GLU A 45 12.41 17.52 10.03
C GLU A 45 11.31 18.55 10.35
N PHE A 46 10.81 19.22 9.31
CA PHE A 46 9.71 20.17 9.44
C PHE A 46 8.41 19.53 9.97
N ARG A 47 8.14 18.28 9.59
CA ARG A 47 6.94 17.55 10.06
C ARG A 47 7.03 17.14 11.53
N VAL A 48 8.22 16.81 12.01
CA VAL A 48 8.47 16.54 13.44
C VAL A 48 8.29 17.83 14.24
N TRP A 49 8.91 18.93 13.78
CA TRP A 49 8.76 20.23 14.41
C TRP A 49 7.29 20.69 14.52
N LEU A 50 6.49 20.52 13.46
CA LEU A 50 5.05 20.82 13.48
C LEU A 50 4.27 19.97 14.50
N ARG A 51 4.71 18.73 14.77
CA ARG A 51 4.09 17.85 15.75
C ARG A 51 4.42 18.31 17.17
N ASP A 52 5.68 18.61 17.43
CA ASP A 52 6.19 18.89 18.76
C ASP A 52 5.84 20.31 19.24
N GLU A 53 6.03 21.33 18.40
CA GLU A 53 5.79 22.72 18.81
C GLU A 53 4.33 23.18 18.71
N LYS A 54 3.57 22.63 17.75
CA LYS A 54 2.21 23.12 17.47
C LYS A 54 1.13 22.15 17.88
N GLY A 55 1.44 20.89 18.21
CA GLY A 55 0.43 19.87 18.53
C GLY A 55 -0.63 19.68 17.44
N LYS A 56 -0.40 20.22 16.23
CA LYS A 56 -1.37 20.30 15.15
C LYS A 56 -1.20 19.09 14.26
N VAL A 57 -1.99 18.05 14.51
CA VAL A 57 -2.08 16.89 13.62
C VAL A 57 -2.83 17.30 12.34
N ARG A 58 -2.07 17.74 11.35
CA ARG A 58 -2.27 17.72 9.88
C ARG A 58 -3.56 18.26 9.26
N ARG A 59 -4.75 18.16 9.86
CA ARG A 59 -6.04 18.44 9.18
C ARG A 59 -6.27 19.89 8.77
N SER A 60 -5.60 20.85 9.41
CA SER A 60 -5.87 22.28 9.18
C SER A 60 -4.81 23.00 8.35
N ILE A 61 -3.77 22.32 7.85
CA ILE A 61 -2.58 22.95 7.23
C ILE A 61 -2.47 22.65 5.73
N TYR A 62 -3.50 22.06 5.11
CA TYR A 62 -3.43 21.60 3.72
C TYR A 62 -3.61 22.70 2.67
N THR A 63 -3.82 23.96 3.05
CA THR A 63 -3.66 25.07 2.12
C THR A 63 -2.17 25.32 1.89
N CYS A 64 -1.71 25.13 0.66
CA CYS A 64 -0.30 25.28 0.26
C CYS A 64 0.32 26.60 0.72
N GLU A 65 -0.47 27.68 0.75
CA GLU A 65 -0.05 29.03 1.16
C GLU A 65 0.33 29.09 2.64
N GLY A 66 -0.49 28.53 3.53
CA GLY A 66 -0.18 28.50 4.96
C GLY A 66 1.04 27.62 5.27
N TYR A 67 1.24 26.56 4.50
CA TYR A 67 2.33 25.60 4.71
C TYR A 67 3.71 26.20 4.41
N ILE A 68 3.83 27.03 3.37
CA ILE A 68 5.06 27.77 3.02
C ILE A 68 5.40 28.78 4.13
N GLU A 69 4.41 29.53 4.64
CA GLU A 69 4.61 30.48 5.75
C GLU A 69 5.04 29.82 7.06
N PHE A 70 4.64 28.57 7.30
CA PHE A 70 5.12 27.80 8.44
C PHE A 70 6.54 27.31 8.21
N PHE A 71 6.89 26.96 6.96
CA PHE A 71 8.25 26.57 6.61
C PHE A 71 9.23 27.75 6.70
N ASP A 72 8.81 28.96 6.32
CA ASP A 72 9.62 30.17 6.51
C ASP A 72 9.83 30.49 8.00
N ARG A 73 8.82 30.28 8.83
CA ARG A 73 9.00 30.39 10.29
C ARG A 73 9.94 29.32 10.84
N PHE A 74 9.86 28.11 10.31
CA PHE A 74 10.76 27.02 10.67
C PHE A 74 12.20 27.31 10.23
N SER A 75 12.44 27.81 9.02
CA SER A 75 13.78 28.18 8.56
C SER A 75 14.36 29.31 9.41
N ILE A 76 13.57 30.33 9.75
CA ILE A 76 14.01 31.41 10.65
C ILE A 76 14.38 30.85 12.05
N LEU A 77 13.56 29.96 12.60
CA LEU A 77 13.77 29.39 13.93
C LEU A 77 14.97 28.43 13.97
N THR A 78 15.14 27.63 12.93
CA THR A 78 16.25 26.67 12.82
C THR A 78 17.59 27.35 12.50
N ASN A 79 17.56 28.45 11.76
CA ASN A 79 18.73 29.27 11.47
C ASN A 79 19.09 30.22 12.64
N SER A 80 18.20 30.40 13.63
CA SER A 80 18.45 31.22 14.83
C SER A 80 19.29 30.46 15.86
N PRO A 81 20.35 31.06 16.44
CA PRO A 81 21.34 30.35 17.25
C PRO A 81 20.78 29.80 18.59
N GLU A 82 19.71 30.39 19.11
CA GLU A 82 19.13 30.11 20.44
C GLU A 82 18.23 28.88 20.47
N THR A 83 17.57 28.56 19.36
CA THR A 83 16.54 27.51 19.28
C THR A 83 16.95 26.34 18.41
N ARG A 84 18.25 26.16 18.12
CA ARG A 84 18.78 25.08 17.28
C ARG A 84 18.64 23.73 17.97
N PRO A 85 17.69 22.87 17.57
CA PRO A 85 17.70 21.49 18.04
C PRO A 85 18.74 20.78 17.18
N ALA A 86 19.86 20.37 17.78
CA ALA A 86 20.92 19.64 17.08
C ALA A 86 20.37 18.40 16.34
N GLU A 87 19.26 17.84 16.84
CA GLU A 87 18.55 16.71 16.27
C GLU A 87 17.94 17.01 14.89
N LEU A 88 17.47 18.22 14.62
CA LEU A 88 16.92 18.57 13.31
C LEU A 88 18.00 18.54 12.23
N TYR A 89 19.20 19.04 12.52
CA TYR A 89 20.31 19.02 11.54
C TYR A 89 20.94 17.64 11.34
N SER A 90 20.70 16.70 12.26
CA SER A 90 21.24 15.34 12.18
C SER A 90 20.63 14.48 11.06
N GLY A 91 19.53 14.95 10.44
CA GLY A 91 18.82 14.26 9.37
C GLY A 91 17.93 13.16 9.93
N ILE A 92 16.64 13.45 10.03
CA ILE A 92 15.65 12.45 10.46
C ILE A 92 15.39 11.51 9.28
N ASP A 93 15.67 10.22 9.48
CA ASP A 93 15.35 9.19 8.49
C ASP A 93 13.82 9.03 8.38
N PRO A 94 13.21 9.41 7.24
CA PRO A 94 11.76 9.29 7.04
C PRO A 94 11.29 7.83 7.06
N SER A 95 12.19 6.86 7.00
CA SER A 95 11.91 5.42 7.11
C SER A 95 11.53 5.02 8.54
N LYS A 96 12.07 5.71 9.55
CA LYS A 96 11.84 5.43 10.98
C LYS A 96 10.48 5.91 11.48
N GLU A 97 9.91 6.96 10.88
CA GLU A 97 8.57 7.45 11.25
C GLU A 97 7.48 6.49 10.76
N ALA A 98 6.49 6.06 11.53
CA ALA A 98 5.43 5.21 10.96
C ALA A 98 4.69 5.89 9.76
N ALA A 99 4.50 5.20 8.64
CA ALA A 99 3.73 5.72 7.48
C ALA A 99 2.30 6.15 7.87
N ALA A 100 1.72 5.51 8.89
CA ALA A 100 0.43 5.91 9.47
C ALA A 100 0.48 7.27 10.19
N ALA A 101 1.66 7.72 10.64
CA ALA A 101 1.84 9.05 11.22
C ALA A 101 2.04 10.13 10.13
N GLN A 102 2.35 9.72 8.90
CA GLN A 102 2.47 10.61 7.75
C GLN A 102 1.11 10.95 7.12
N THR A 103 0.02 10.33 7.55
CA THR A 103 -1.27 10.48 6.87
C THR A 103 -2.36 10.31 7.90
N ALA A 104 -3.29 11.27 7.99
CA ALA A 104 -4.46 11.12 8.86
C ALA A 104 -5.42 10.03 8.34
N TYR A 105 -5.26 9.63 7.07
CA TYR A 105 -6.00 8.55 6.46
C TYR A 105 -5.46 7.20 6.92
N LYS A 106 -6.34 6.41 7.53
CA LYS A 106 -6.04 5.04 7.95
C LYS A 106 -6.45 4.09 6.84
N TRP A 107 -5.47 3.52 6.17
CA TRP A 107 -5.72 2.49 5.17
C TRP A 107 -6.20 1.20 5.86
N GLY A 108 -7.23 0.53 5.32
CA GLY A 108 -7.79 -0.68 5.92
C GLY A 108 -6.81 -1.86 6.01
N PHE A 109 -5.79 -1.90 5.14
CA PHE A 109 -4.70 -2.86 5.24
C PHE A 109 -3.75 -2.58 6.41
N ALA A 110 -3.78 -1.38 7.01
CA ALA A 110 -2.99 -1.04 8.19
C ALA A 110 -3.61 -1.51 9.51
N SER A 111 -4.94 -1.65 9.58
CA SER A 111 -5.65 -2.04 10.80
C SER A 111 -5.74 -3.55 11.03
N ASN A 112 -5.75 -4.36 9.96
CA ASN A 112 -6.01 -5.81 10.04
C ASN A 112 -4.77 -6.69 9.81
N ARG A 113 -3.60 -6.31 10.34
CA ARG A 113 -2.31 -6.98 10.04
C ARG A 113 -1.96 -8.13 10.97
N SER A 114 -1.52 -9.26 10.41
CA SER A 114 -0.78 -10.28 11.16
C SER A 114 0.63 -9.76 11.53
N ARG A 115 1.30 -10.37 12.51
CA ARG A 115 2.66 -9.94 12.91
C ARG A 115 3.67 -10.09 11.75
N VAL A 116 3.53 -11.16 10.97
CA VAL A 116 4.39 -11.44 9.80
C VAL A 116 4.27 -10.35 8.74
N ASP A 117 3.06 -9.83 8.51
CA ASP A 117 2.85 -8.72 7.57
C ASP A 117 3.49 -7.40 8.05
N LYS A 118 3.69 -7.23 9.36
CA LYS A 118 4.33 -6.01 9.90
C LYS A 118 5.82 -6.01 9.67
N ASP A 119 6.48 -7.16 9.81
CA ASP A 119 7.92 -7.28 9.60
C ASP A 119 8.26 -7.18 8.12
N ALA A 120 7.52 -7.86 7.24
CA ALA A 120 7.71 -7.75 5.78
C ALA A 120 7.52 -6.32 5.25
N LEU A 121 6.54 -5.57 5.79
CA LEU A 121 6.35 -4.17 5.42
C LEU A 121 7.40 -3.24 6.02
N ARG A 122 7.98 -3.56 7.18
CA ARG A 122 9.12 -2.84 7.74
C ARG A 122 10.34 -3.04 6.86
N GLU A 123 10.64 -4.27 6.48
CA GLU A 123 11.76 -4.63 5.61
C GLU A 123 11.64 -4.00 4.22
N ALA A 124 10.47 -4.13 3.58
CA ALA A 124 10.21 -3.49 2.29
C ALA A 124 10.38 -1.96 2.38
N ARG A 125 10.00 -1.36 3.51
CA ARG A 125 10.18 0.07 3.73
C ARG A 125 11.63 0.44 3.96
N GLU A 126 12.37 -0.32 4.74
CA GLU A 126 13.81 -0.12 4.95
C GLU A 126 14.58 -0.25 3.63
N ALA A 127 14.20 -1.20 2.78
CA ALA A 127 14.75 -1.35 1.44
C ALA A 127 14.47 -0.14 0.53
N VAL A 128 13.21 0.34 0.50
CA VAL A 128 12.85 1.56 -0.25
C VAL A 128 13.54 2.79 0.33
N GLY A 129 13.62 2.89 1.65
CA GLY A 129 14.32 3.94 2.36
C GLY A 129 15.80 3.98 2.00
N ALA A 130 16.46 2.83 2.06
CA ALA A 130 17.85 2.64 1.65
C ALA A 130 18.08 2.93 0.16
N ALA A 131 17.10 2.66 -0.72
CA ALA A 131 17.22 2.96 -2.15
C ALA A 131 16.98 4.45 -2.48
N THR A 132 16.16 5.15 -1.69
CA THR A 132 15.66 6.49 -2.03
C THR A 132 16.39 7.60 -1.27
N TYR A 133 16.79 7.34 -0.01
CA TYR A 133 17.32 8.34 0.91
C TYR A 133 18.80 8.12 1.25
N VAL A 134 19.61 7.51 0.37
CA VAL A 134 21.06 7.34 0.57
C VAL A 134 21.71 8.70 0.87
N ARG A 135 21.94 8.94 2.15
CA ARG A 135 22.83 9.97 2.69
C ARG A 135 24.26 9.48 2.42
N GLY A 136 25.06 10.30 1.75
CA GLY A 136 26.38 9.95 1.23
C GLY A 136 27.25 9.12 2.18
N SER A 137 27.34 7.81 1.90
CA SER A 137 28.42 6.93 2.35
C SER A 137 28.62 5.85 1.29
N SER A 138 29.77 5.93 0.62
CA SER A 138 30.38 4.92 -0.25
C SER A 138 29.44 4.13 -1.18
N SER A 139 29.18 4.68 -2.37
CA SER A 139 28.89 3.84 -3.53
C SER A 139 30.08 2.89 -3.74
N PRO A 140 29.90 1.56 -3.84
CA PRO A 140 31.01 0.67 -4.16
C PRO A 140 31.48 1.05 -5.56
N ARG A 141 32.73 1.51 -5.65
CA ARG A 141 33.41 1.73 -6.93
C ARG A 141 33.53 0.39 -7.65
N ALA A 142 32.52 0.05 -8.44
CA ALA A 142 32.64 -0.98 -9.46
C ALA A 142 33.55 -0.42 -10.57
N SER A 143 34.83 -0.75 -10.49
CA SER A 143 35.77 -0.59 -11.59
C SER A 143 35.41 -1.58 -12.69
N SER A 144 34.57 -1.16 -13.64
CA SER A 144 34.54 -1.77 -14.96
C SER A 144 34.17 -0.72 -15.99
N SER A 145 34.97 -0.67 -17.04
CA SER A 145 35.01 0.32 -18.12
C SER A 145 33.63 0.68 -18.68
N ARG A 146 33.35 1.98 -18.67
CA ARG A 146 32.15 2.62 -19.22
C ARG A 146 32.02 2.38 -20.72
N ILE A 147 31.06 1.57 -21.15
CA ILE A 147 30.43 1.68 -22.47
C ILE A 147 29.34 2.75 -22.32
N LEU A 148 29.59 3.94 -22.84
CA LEU A 148 28.63 5.06 -22.87
C LEU A 148 27.69 4.87 -24.06
N GLY A 149 26.58 4.16 -23.84
CA GLY A 149 25.48 4.00 -24.79
C GLY A 149 24.43 3.02 -24.25
N PRO A 150 23.17 3.05 -24.73
CA PRO A 150 22.21 2.00 -24.43
C PRO A 150 22.81 0.67 -24.89
N THR A 151 23.14 -0.19 -23.95
CA THR A 151 23.62 -1.54 -24.26
C THR A 151 22.47 -2.32 -24.90
N LEU A 152 22.77 -3.14 -25.90
CA LEU A 152 21.77 -4.06 -26.45
C LEU A 152 21.19 -4.92 -25.31
N PRO A 153 19.86 -5.12 -25.26
CA PRO A 153 19.25 -5.93 -24.21
C PRO A 153 19.87 -7.33 -24.22
N SER A 154 20.19 -7.84 -23.02
CA SER A 154 20.68 -9.20 -22.87
C SER A 154 19.63 -10.20 -23.38
N SER A 155 20.04 -11.42 -23.74
CA SER A 155 19.09 -12.47 -24.12
C SER A 155 18.06 -12.75 -23.02
N SER A 156 18.47 -12.60 -21.75
CA SER A 156 17.58 -12.65 -20.58
C SER A 156 16.53 -11.54 -20.58
N ASP A 157 16.92 -10.35 -21.04
CA ASP A 157 16.06 -9.17 -21.04
C ASP A 157 15.03 -9.27 -22.18
N LEU A 158 15.42 -9.86 -23.32
CA LEU A 158 14.52 -10.15 -24.43
C LEU A 158 13.49 -11.22 -24.07
N THR A 159 13.86 -12.26 -23.32
CA THR A 159 12.89 -13.25 -22.83
C THR A 159 11.94 -12.62 -21.83
N LEU A 160 12.46 -11.84 -20.89
CA LEU A 160 11.66 -11.14 -19.88
C LEU A 160 10.69 -10.13 -20.53
N SER A 161 11.13 -9.40 -21.55
CA SER A 161 10.24 -8.45 -22.25
C SER A 161 9.12 -9.17 -23.00
N ARG A 162 9.41 -10.34 -23.58
CA ARG A 162 8.41 -11.15 -24.28
C ARG A 162 7.38 -11.73 -23.33
N GLU A 163 7.83 -12.23 -22.18
CA GLU A 163 6.95 -12.74 -21.12
C GLU A 163 6.07 -11.63 -20.56
N ALA A 164 6.66 -10.47 -20.21
CA ALA A 164 5.93 -9.30 -19.73
C ALA A 164 4.89 -8.79 -20.75
N ALA A 165 5.21 -8.77 -22.04
CA ALA A 165 4.25 -8.41 -23.09
C ALA A 165 3.08 -9.40 -23.14
N SER A 166 3.36 -10.70 -23.06
CA SER A 166 2.33 -11.75 -23.07
C SER A 166 1.41 -11.70 -21.84
N GLU A 167 1.98 -11.37 -20.68
CA GLU A 167 1.23 -11.18 -19.43
C GLU A 167 0.35 -9.93 -19.52
N TYR A 168 0.89 -8.83 -20.06
CA TYR A 168 0.15 -7.60 -20.28
C TYR A 168 -1.05 -7.84 -21.21
N GLU A 169 -0.85 -8.51 -22.35
CA GLU A 169 -1.94 -8.88 -23.27
C GLU A 169 -2.99 -9.81 -22.63
N ALA A 170 -2.57 -10.75 -21.79
CA ALA A 170 -3.49 -11.61 -21.05
C ALA A 170 -4.31 -10.80 -20.03
N SER A 171 -3.67 -9.87 -19.32
CA SER A 171 -4.32 -8.97 -18.37
C SER A 171 -5.31 -8.05 -19.09
N ASP A 172 -4.93 -7.46 -20.22
CA ASP A 172 -5.77 -6.59 -21.04
C ASP A 172 -7.00 -7.33 -21.56
N ARG A 173 -6.84 -8.57 -22.04
CA ARG A 173 -7.98 -9.41 -22.43
C ARG A 173 -8.90 -9.70 -21.25
N ALA A 174 -8.36 -9.91 -20.05
CA ALA A 174 -9.16 -10.12 -18.85
C ALA A 174 -9.90 -8.84 -18.42
N TYR A 175 -9.25 -7.68 -18.48
CA TYR A 175 -9.86 -6.38 -18.20
C TYR A 175 -10.95 -6.03 -19.20
N LYS A 176 -10.73 -6.24 -20.50
CA LYS A 176 -11.75 -6.08 -21.55
C LYS A 176 -12.96 -6.96 -21.26
N ARG A 177 -12.77 -8.27 -21.03
CA ARG A 177 -13.89 -9.17 -20.66
C ARG A 177 -14.62 -8.73 -19.39
N ARG A 178 -13.92 -8.18 -18.39
CA ARG A 178 -14.56 -7.67 -17.16
C ARG A 178 -15.36 -6.40 -17.45
N ARG A 179 -14.83 -5.52 -18.28
CA ARG A 179 -15.50 -4.30 -18.73
C ARG A 179 -16.75 -4.63 -19.54
N ASP A 180 -16.64 -5.50 -20.54
CA ASP A 180 -17.76 -5.92 -21.38
C ASP A 180 -18.87 -6.56 -20.54
N LYS A 181 -18.51 -7.37 -19.53
CA LYS A 181 -19.47 -7.93 -18.56
C LYS A 181 -20.15 -6.87 -17.71
N LEU A 182 -19.41 -5.83 -17.30
CA LEU A 182 -19.97 -4.73 -16.53
C LEU A 182 -20.92 -3.89 -17.39
N GLU A 183 -20.52 -3.52 -18.61
CA GLU A 183 -21.35 -2.79 -19.57
C GLU A 183 -22.58 -3.61 -19.99
N ALA A 184 -22.45 -4.93 -20.14
CA ALA A 184 -23.59 -5.82 -20.37
C ALA A 184 -24.54 -5.85 -19.16
N LYS A 185 -24.01 -5.86 -17.94
CA LYS A 185 -24.82 -5.80 -16.73
C LYS A 185 -25.53 -4.45 -16.59
N GLU A 186 -24.82 -3.36 -16.88
CA GLU A 186 -25.35 -1.99 -16.86
C GLU A 186 -26.47 -1.82 -17.90
N ARG A 187 -26.27 -2.30 -19.13
CA ARG A 187 -27.32 -2.30 -20.17
C ARG A 187 -28.55 -3.11 -19.75
N VAL A 188 -28.35 -4.24 -19.08
CA VAL A 188 -29.47 -5.04 -18.54
C VAL A 188 -30.18 -4.28 -17.42
N GLU A 189 -29.45 -3.57 -16.55
CA GLU A 189 -30.02 -2.75 -15.48
C GLU A 189 -30.74 -1.50 -16.01
N GLU A 190 -30.26 -0.91 -17.10
CA GLU A 190 -30.93 0.18 -17.82
C GLU A 190 -32.26 -0.29 -18.45
N MET A 191 -32.28 -1.50 -19.04
CA MET A 191 -33.47 -2.06 -19.69
C MET A 191 -34.49 -2.65 -18.71
N VAL A 192 -34.05 -3.25 -17.61
CA VAL A 192 -34.90 -3.96 -16.64
C VAL A 192 -35.23 -3.10 -15.41
N GLY A 193 -34.50 -2.00 -15.21
CA GLY A 193 -34.56 -1.16 -14.02
C GLY A 193 -33.69 -1.69 -12.88
N PRO A 194 -33.53 -0.88 -11.81
CA PRO A 194 -32.75 -1.26 -10.63
C PRO A 194 -33.29 -2.56 -10.05
N LYS A 195 -32.43 -3.57 -9.95
CA LYS A 195 -32.81 -4.87 -9.39
C LYS A 195 -33.32 -4.68 -7.96
N GLU A 196 -34.46 -5.25 -7.62
CA GLU A 196 -35.04 -5.16 -6.26
C GLU A 196 -34.03 -5.70 -5.23
N VAL A 197 -33.37 -4.81 -4.49
CA VAL A 197 -32.36 -5.19 -3.50
C VAL A 197 -33.07 -5.45 -2.17
N GLY A 198 -33.28 -6.73 -1.81
CA GLY A 198 -33.99 -7.08 -0.56
C GLY A 198 -34.33 -8.57 -0.39
N ARG A 199 -35.27 -8.85 0.53
CA ARG A 199 -35.81 -10.23 0.77
C ARG A 199 -36.54 -10.76 -0.46
N GLU A 200 -37.21 -9.88 -1.21
CA GLU A 200 -37.94 -10.21 -2.43
C GLU A 200 -36.98 -10.57 -3.57
N GLY A 201 -35.93 -9.77 -3.81
CA GLY A 201 -34.86 -10.12 -4.75
C GLY A 201 -34.10 -11.41 -4.40
N MET A 202 -33.97 -11.76 -3.10
CA MET A 202 -33.41 -13.07 -2.71
C MET A 202 -34.37 -14.23 -3.00
N LEU A 203 -35.67 -14.04 -2.82
CA LEU A 203 -36.69 -15.06 -3.13
C LEU A 203 -36.85 -15.23 -4.64
N GLU A 204 -36.80 -14.16 -5.41
CA GLU A 204 -36.80 -14.17 -6.87
C GLU A 204 -35.53 -14.84 -7.40
N LYS A 205 -34.34 -14.51 -6.87
CA LYS A 205 -33.10 -15.21 -7.22
C LYS A 205 -33.17 -16.70 -6.89
N LYS A 206 -33.81 -17.09 -5.77
CA LYS A 206 -34.05 -18.50 -5.44
C LYS A 206 -35.08 -19.15 -6.36
N ARG A 207 -36.07 -18.41 -6.86
CA ARG A 207 -37.08 -18.90 -7.82
C ARG A 207 -36.45 -19.09 -9.19
N ALA A 208 -35.75 -18.09 -9.72
CA ALA A 208 -35.02 -18.17 -10.99
C ALA A 208 -33.96 -19.29 -10.98
N LYS A 209 -33.27 -19.52 -9.85
CA LYS A 209 -32.39 -20.68 -9.72
C LYS A 209 -33.16 -22.00 -9.77
N ARG A 210 -34.28 -22.10 -9.04
CA ARG A 210 -35.12 -23.32 -9.05
C ARG A 210 -35.75 -23.58 -10.42
N GLU A 211 -36.08 -22.53 -11.14
CA GLU A 211 -36.59 -22.58 -12.51
C GLU A 211 -35.49 -22.99 -13.49
N GLY A 212 -34.30 -22.38 -13.44
CA GLY A 212 -33.16 -22.85 -14.23
C GLY A 212 -32.74 -24.30 -13.93
N ASP A 213 -32.77 -24.71 -12.66
CA ASP A 213 -32.51 -26.10 -12.26
C ASP A 213 -33.67 -27.05 -12.68
N ARG A 214 -34.89 -26.53 -12.89
CA ARG A 214 -36.04 -27.29 -13.41
C ARG A 214 -35.96 -27.38 -14.93
N ASP A 215 -35.73 -26.27 -15.62
CA ASP A 215 -35.52 -26.19 -17.06
C ASP A 215 -34.35 -27.06 -17.50
N PHE A 216 -33.25 -27.09 -16.73
CA PHE A 216 -32.11 -27.98 -17.01
C PHE A 216 -32.46 -29.46 -16.81
N ARG A 217 -33.40 -29.78 -15.91
CA ARG A 217 -33.92 -31.14 -15.69
C ARG A 217 -34.98 -31.54 -16.71
N GLU A 218 -35.83 -30.61 -17.13
CA GLU A 218 -36.92 -30.83 -18.09
C GLU A 218 -36.42 -30.81 -19.54
N ARG A 219 -35.40 -30.00 -19.87
CA ARG A 219 -34.64 -30.10 -21.13
C ARG A 219 -33.69 -31.31 -21.16
N GLY A 220 -34.00 -32.35 -20.39
CA GLY A 220 -33.22 -33.57 -20.33
C GLY A 220 -32.91 -34.09 -21.73
N ASP A 221 -31.62 -34.31 -21.97
CA ASP A 221 -30.96 -34.95 -23.13
C ASP A 221 -31.23 -34.42 -24.56
N ASP A 222 -32.31 -33.67 -24.81
CA ASP A 222 -32.68 -33.22 -26.17
C ASP A 222 -31.84 -32.03 -26.69
N GLY A 223 -30.99 -31.43 -25.85
CA GLY A 223 -30.15 -30.28 -26.20
C GLY A 223 -28.66 -30.58 -26.35
N LEU A 224 -28.22 -31.80 -26.06
CA LEU A 224 -26.84 -32.25 -26.26
C LEU A 224 -26.74 -32.90 -27.64
N GLN A 225 -26.76 -32.07 -28.70
CA GLN A 225 -26.20 -32.47 -29.99
C GLN A 225 -24.67 -32.60 -29.84
N ALA A 226 -24.24 -33.63 -29.10
CA ALA A 226 -22.88 -34.08 -29.13
C ALA A 226 -22.67 -34.68 -30.52
N ASP A 227 -21.75 -34.09 -31.28
CA ASP A 227 -21.32 -34.58 -32.60
C ASP A 227 -21.31 -36.12 -32.62
N GLU A 228 -21.87 -36.75 -33.66
CA GLU A 228 -21.91 -38.22 -33.80
C GLU A 228 -20.52 -38.85 -33.66
N LYS A 229 -19.46 -38.11 -34.02
CA LYS A 229 -18.06 -38.49 -33.82
C LYS A 229 -17.65 -38.66 -32.35
N THR A 230 -18.32 -37.94 -31.44
CA THR A 230 -18.17 -38.04 -29.98
C THR A 230 -19.09 -39.10 -29.39
N LEU A 231 -20.25 -39.36 -30.02
CA LEU A 231 -21.25 -40.33 -29.59
C LEU A 231 -20.89 -41.78 -29.98
N LEU A 232 -20.33 -41.99 -31.18
CA LEU A 232 -20.04 -43.32 -31.76
C LEU A 232 -18.60 -43.81 -31.53
N GLY A 233 -17.92 -43.29 -30.50
CA GLY A 233 -16.72 -43.94 -29.97
C GLY A 233 -15.55 -44.02 -30.96
N GLY A 234 -15.07 -42.87 -31.43
CA GLY A 234 -13.75 -42.77 -32.06
C GLY A 234 -12.60 -43.07 -31.08
N GLY A 235 -12.30 -44.37 -30.91
CA GLY A 235 -11.03 -45.00 -30.51
C GLY A 235 -10.28 -44.53 -29.26
N ASP A 236 -9.83 -43.28 -29.23
CA ASP A 236 -8.74 -42.84 -28.33
C ASP A 236 -9.12 -41.68 -27.39
N SER A 237 -10.25 -41.00 -27.64
CA SER A 237 -10.64 -39.79 -26.91
C SER A 237 -11.23 -40.04 -25.51
N PHE A 238 -11.69 -41.26 -25.20
CA PHE A 238 -12.36 -41.56 -23.93
C PHE A 238 -11.36 -41.72 -22.78
N ARG A 239 -10.27 -42.47 -23.00
CA ARG A 239 -9.20 -42.63 -22.00
C ARG A 239 -8.50 -41.30 -21.73
N GLU A 240 -8.26 -40.50 -22.77
CA GLU A 240 -7.69 -39.17 -22.64
C GLU A 240 -8.64 -38.21 -21.89
N ARG A 241 -9.94 -38.27 -22.17
CA ARG A 241 -10.95 -37.47 -21.44
C ARG A 241 -11.09 -37.89 -19.98
N ILE A 242 -11.01 -39.19 -19.66
CA ILE A 242 -10.95 -39.67 -18.28
C ILE A 242 -9.67 -39.17 -17.60
N ALA A 243 -8.52 -39.28 -18.26
CA ALA A 243 -7.25 -38.80 -17.73
C ALA A 243 -7.28 -37.28 -17.49
N GLN A 244 -7.86 -36.49 -18.40
CA GLN A 244 -8.05 -35.05 -18.21
C GLN A 244 -9.02 -34.74 -17.06
N ARG A 245 -10.13 -35.47 -16.96
CA ARG A 245 -11.10 -35.32 -15.86
C ARG A 245 -10.45 -35.64 -14.51
N ASP A 246 -9.69 -36.71 -14.44
CA ASP A 246 -9.04 -37.16 -13.21
C ASP A 246 -7.84 -36.27 -12.86
N ALA A 247 -7.11 -35.73 -13.86
CA ALA A 247 -6.11 -34.70 -13.64
C ALA A 247 -6.72 -33.38 -13.14
N ALA A 248 -7.87 -32.98 -13.68
CA ALA A 248 -8.59 -31.80 -13.20
C ALA A 248 -9.13 -31.98 -11.77
N ARG A 249 -9.63 -33.19 -11.45
CA ARG A 249 -10.04 -33.55 -10.08
C ARG A 249 -8.85 -33.55 -9.12
N LYS A 250 -7.73 -34.16 -9.49
CA LYS A 250 -6.48 -34.14 -8.70
C LYS A 250 -6.00 -32.72 -8.43
N ARG A 251 -5.94 -31.85 -9.45
CA ARG A 251 -5.57 -30.43 -9.25
C ARG A 251 -6.52 -29.67 -8.32
N PHE A 252 -7.82 -29.96 -8.39
CA PHE A 252 -8.80 -29.35 -7.50
C PHE A 252 -8.68 -29.88 -6.06
N GLU A 253 -8.45 -31.18 -5.90
CA GLU A 253 -8.21 -31.82 -4.61
C GLU A 253 -6.90 -31.36 -3.98
N GLU A 254 -5.82 -31.26 -4.76
CA GLU A 254 -4.53 -30.68 -4.34
C GLU A 254 -4.70 -29.24 -3.89
N LYS A 255 -5.41 -28.39 -4.64
CA LYS A 255 -5.67 -27.00 -4.22
C LYS A 255 -6.49 -26.93 -2.93
N ARG A 256 -7.47 -27.84 -2.76
CA ARG A 256 -8.30 -27.93 -1.55
C ARG A 256 -7.51 -28.47 -0.36
N ASN A 257 -6.61 -29.42 -0.59
CA ASN A 257 -5.79 -30.05 0.42
C ASN A 257 -4.63 -29.15 0.83
N ALA A 258 -3.95 -28.47 -0.09
CA ALA A 258 -2.93 -27.45 0.21
C ALA A 258 -3.47 -26.38 1.18
N GLY A 259 -4.65 -25.82 0.89
CA GLY A 259 -5.28 -24.85 1.79
C GLY A 259 -5.75 -25.41 3.14
N LYS A 260 -5.84 -26.74 3.30
CA LYS A 260 -6.08 -27.40 4.60
C LYS A 260 -4.76 -27.73 5.30
N GLU A 261 -3.77 -28.21 4.57
CA GLU A 261 -2.43 -28.54 5.05
C GLU A 261 -1.77 -27.29 5.64
N ASP A 262 -1.79 -26.16 4.94
CA ASP A 262 -1.28 -24.87 5.42
C ASP A 262 -1.95 -24.45 6.74
N LYS A 263 -3.26 -24.67 6.87
CA LYS A 263 -4.00 -24.37 8.10
C LYS A 263 -3.62 -25.31 9.24
N THR A 264 -3.45 -26.60 8.95
CA THR A 264 -3.03 -27.57 9.96
C THR A 264 -1.59 -27.36 10.39
N ALA A 265 -0.70 -26.96 9.48
CA ALA A 265 0.69 -26.59 9.77
C ALA A 265 0.73 -25.35 10.68
N ALA A 266 0.01 -24.28 10.32
CA ALA A 266 -0.08 -23.07 11.14
C ALA A 266 -0.68 -23.33 12.53
N VAL A 267 -1.62 -24.26 12.67
CA VAL A 267 -2.16 -24.66 13.99
C VAL A 267 -1.13 -25.47 14.77
N ARG A 268 -0.41 -26.41 14.13
CA ARG A 268 0.65 -27.20 14.78
C ARG A 268 1.79 -26.32 15.30
N GLU A 269 2.24 -25.35 14.52
CA GLU A 269 3.27 -24.37 14.93
C GLU A 269 2.81 -23.53 16.13
N ARG A 270 1.54 -23.12 16.17
CA ARG A 270 0.99 -22.42 17.34
C ARG A 270 0.97 -23.30 18.58
N VAL A 271 0.62 -24.58 18.42
CA VAL A 271 0.59 -25.54 19.54
C VAL A 271 2.01 -25.84 20.03
N SER A 272 3.00 -26.02 19.16
CA SER A 272 4.39 -26.21 19.58
C SER A 272 4.93 -24.97 20.30
N ALA A 273 4.66 -23.77 19.79
CA ALA A 273 5.09 -22.53 20.43
C ALA A 273 4.45 -22.30 21.82
N ILE A 274 3.24 -22.81 22.07
CA ILE A 274 2.62 -22.78 23.40
C ILE A 274 3.30 -23.81 24.31
N LYS A 275 3.50 -25.05 23.83
CA LYS A 275 4.18 -26.10 24.60
C LYS A 275 5.60 -25.71 24.99
N GLU A 276 6.36 -25.06 24.11
CA GLU A 276 7.71 -24.57 24.41
C GLU A 276 7.70 -23.51 25.51
N LYS A 277 6.71 -22.60 25.50
CA LYS A 277 6.53 -21.60 26.56
C LYS A 277 6.16 -22.25 27.89
N ASP A 278 5.23 -23.20 27.87
CA ASP A 278 4.82 -23.92 29.08
C ASP A 278 5.96 -24.78 29.64
N GLN A 279 6.80 -25.35 28.77
CA GLN A 279 7.99 -26.08 29.19
C GLN A 279 9.04 -25.12 29.80
N ALA A 280 9.25 -23.95 29.20
CA ALA A 280 10.16 -22.95 29.74
C ALA A 280 9.70 -22.41 31.09
N THR A 281 8.40 -22.18 31.28
CA THR A 281 7.84 -21.75 32.57
C THR A 281 7.93 -22.87 33.60
N MET A 282 7.64 -24.13 33.24
CA MET A 282 7.86 -25.26 34.15
C MET A 282 9.32 -25.42 34.55
N ALA A 283 10.27 -25.26 33.61
CA ALA A 283 11.70 -25.34 33.91
C ALA A 283 12.14 -24.22 34.87
N MET A 284 11.69 -22.98 34.65
CA MET A 284 11.95 -21.85 35.55
C MET A 284 11.37 -22.09 36.95
N LEU A 285 10.14 -22.61 37.03
CA LEU A 285 9.49 -22.93 38.31
C LEU A 285 10.20 -24.08 39.03
N GLN A 286 10.66 -25.10 38.31
CA GLN A 286 11.46 -26.20 38.86
C GLN A 286 12.80 -25.70 39.40
N GLN A 287 13.48 -24.81 38.68
CA GLN A 287 14.71 -24.18 39.15
C GLN A 287 14.49 -23.35 40.42
N LEU A 288 13.43 -22.56 40.48
CA LEU A 288 13.07 -21.79 41.69
C LEU A 288 12.72 -22.70 42.87
N ALA A 289 11.95 -23.76 42.62
CA ALA A 289 11.60 -24.74 43.64
C ALA A 289 12.85 -25.48 44.17
N GLN A 290 13.74 -25.90 43.28
CA GLN A 290 15.01 -26.53 43.65
C GLN A 290 15.90 -25.59 44.46
N SER A 291 15.96 -24.29 44.11
CA SER A 291 16.74 -23.30 44.87
C SER A 291 16.16 -22.97 46.25
N ARG A 292 14.86 -23.21 46.47
CA ARG A 292 14.15 -22.85 47.70
C ARG A 292 13.95 -24.04 48.65
N PHE A 293 13.87 -25.25 48.11
CA PHE A 293 13.50 -26.46 48.85
C PHE A 293 14.47 -27.63 48.67
N GLY A 294 15.53 -27.48 47.88
CA GLY A 294 16.64 -28.43 47.75
C GLY A 294 17.91 -27.87 48.37
#